data_AF-A0A2N4YRP1-F1
#
_entry.id   AF-A0A2N4YRP1-F1
#
_cell.length_a   1.000
_cell.length_b   1.000
_cell.length_c   1.000
_cell.angle_alpha   90.00
_cell.angle_beta   90.00
_cell.angle_gamma   90.00
#
_symmetry.space_group_name_H-M   'P 1'
#
loop_
_entity.id
_entity.type
_entity.pdbx_description
1 polymer ?
#
loop_
_entity_poly.entity_id
_entity_poly.type
_entity_poly.pdbx_seq_one_letter_code
_entity_poly.pdbx_strand_id
1 'polypeptide(L)'
;MTKLIVPQWPMPRSVAACSSTRIGGVSLPPYDSLNLGAHCGDNLQHVEENRRRMFAAGGLPSYPVWLEQVHGTDVLTLDGGPYPSKRADASYSRTPGTV
;
A
#
# COMPACT_ATOMS: atom_id res chain seq x y z
N MET A 1 -14.37 8.92 7.70
CA MET A 1 -13.66 9.13 6.41
C MET A 1 -12.21 8.71 6.59
N THR A 2 -11.63 8.02 5.61
CA THR A 2 -10.22 7.59 5.60
C THR A 2 -9.31 8.81 5.49
N LYS A 3 -8.33 8.94 6.40
CA LYS A 3 -7.37 10.06 6.39
C LYS A 3 -6.04 9.60 5.78
N LEU A 4 -5.61 10.31 4.75
CA LEU A 4 -4.32 10.10 4.09
C LEU A 4 -3.42 11.33 4.26
N ILE A 5 -2.12 11.09 4.24
CA ILE A 5 -1.08 12.12 4.15
C ILE A 5 -0.67 12.24 2.68
N VAL A 6 -0.59 13.47 2.18
CA VAL A 6 -0.02 13.79 0.87
C VAL A 6 1.36 14.40 1.10
N PRO A 7 2.46 13.77 0.63
CA PRO A 7 3.82 14.29 0.81
C PRO A 7 3.96 15.72 0.29
N GLN A 8 4.46 16.63 1.14
CA GLN A 8 4.69 18.03 0.80
C GLN A 8 6.09 18.19 0.21
N TRP A 9 6.19 18.05 -1.10
CA TRP A 9 7.41 18.16 -1.89
C TRP A 9 7.05 18.63 -3.32
N PRO A 10 8.00 19.09 -4.14
CA PRO A 10 7.71 19.52 -5.52
C PRO A 10 7.42 18.30 -6.42
N MET A 11 6.25 17.70 -6.24
CA MET A 11 5.81 16.49 -6.92
C MET A 11 5.70 16.75 -8.44
N PRO A 12 6.37 15.96 -9.28
CA PRO A 12 6.19 16.06 -10.73
C PRO A 12 4.73 15.81 -11.13
N ARG A 13 4.26 16.47 -12.21
CA ARG A 13 2.86 16.38 -12.66
C ARG A 13 2.37 14.96 -12.99
N SER A 14 3.29 14.07 -13.33
CA SER A 14 3.02 12.68 -13.70
C SER A 14 3.16 11.69 -12.52
N VAL A 15 3.41 12.18 -11.31
CA VAL A 15 3.58 11.38 -10.10
C VAL A 15 2.41 11.64 -9.17
N ALA A 16 1.91 10.57 -8.55
CA ALA A 16 0.98 10.64 -7.42
C ALA A 16 1.60 9.87 -6.24
N ALA A 17 1.40 10.38 -5.02
CA ALA A 17 1.87 9.71 -3.81
C ALA A 17 0.92 10.01 -2.64
N CYS A 18 0.68 9.00 -1.82
CA CYS A 18 -0.01 9.14 -0.55
C CYS A 18 0.59 8.19 0.50
N SER A 19 0.38 8.49 1.77
CA SER A 19 0.70 7.59 2.88
C SER A 19 -0.52 7.48 3.80
N SER A 20 -0.84 6.27 4.23
CA SER A 20 -2.00 6.03 5.09
C SER A 20 -1.76 6.52 6.54
N THR A 21 -2.84 6.77 7.25
CA THR A 21 -2.83 6.86 8.73
C THR A 21 -3.65 5.71 9.29
N ARG A 22 -3.65 5.51 10.61
CA ARG A 22 -4.53 4.50 11.24
C ARG A 22 -6.03 4.85 11.22
N ILE A 23 -6.43 6.03 10.72
CA ILE A 23 -7.78 6.59 10.86
C ILE A 23 -8.67 6.28 9.66
N GLY A 24 -9.88 5.79 9.94
CA GLY A 24 -10.99 5.70 8.99
C GLY A 24 -11.15 4.32 8.34
N GLY A 25 -10.68 3.27 9.01
CA GLY A 25 -10.98 1.89 8.62
C GLY A 25 -12.09 1.26 9.48
N VAL A 26 -12.09 -0.07 9.58
CA VAL A 26 -13.09 -0.89 10.27
C VAL A 26 -12.51 -1.86 11.30
N SER A 27 -11.19 -1.98 11.38
CA SER A 27 -10.55 -2.87 12.36
C SER A 27 -10.86 -2.44 13.79
N LEU A 28 -10.89 -3.41 14.69
CA LEU A 28 -11.10 -3.22 16.14
C LEU A 28 -9.77 -3.23 16.88
N PRO A 29 -9.70 -2.78 18.15
CA PRO A 29 -8.50 -2.91 18.97
C PRO A 29 -7.99 -4.36 18.98
N PRO A 30 -6.66 -4.58 18.89
CA PRO A 30 -5.59 -3.58 18.96
C PRO A 30 -5.24 -2.90 17.61
N TYR A 31 -6.01 -3.14 16.55
CA TYR A 31 -5.72 -2.70 15.18
C TYR A 31 -6.60 -1.53 14.72
N ASP A 32 -7.31 -0.88 15.63
CA ASP A 32 -8.21 0.22 15.31
C ASP A 32 -7.46 1.33 14.54
N SER A 33 -7.88 1.78 13.35
CA SER A 33 -9.07 1.40 12.58
C SER A 33 -8.72 0.97 11.14
N LEU A 34 -7.68 1.54 10.52
CA LEU A 34 -7.28 1.31 9.12
C LEU A 34 -6.02 0.45 9.01
N ASN A 35 -6.06 -0.77 9.55
CA ASN A 35 -4.96 -1.71 9.40
C ASN A 35 -4.93 -2.32 7.99
N LEU A 36 -3.79 -2.23 7.31
CA LEU A 36 -3.57 -2.77 5.96
C LEU A 36 -2.74 -4.08 5.97
N GLY A 37 -2.16 -4.44 7.11
CA GLY A 37 -1.28 -5.59 7.28
C GLY A 37 -2.04 -6.87 7.53
N ALA A 38 -1.91 -7.84 6.62
CA ALA A 38 -2.59 -9.14 6.69
C ALA A 38 -1.88 -10.19 7.57
N HIS A 39 -0.71 -9.85 8.14
CA HIS A 39 0.15 -10.79 8.88
C HIS A 39 0.41 -10.37 10.34
N CYS A 40 -0.47 -9.53 10.91
CA CYS A 40 -0.34 -9.04 12.29
C CYS A 40 -1.36 -9.63 13.26
N GLY A 41 -2.27 -10.51 12.82
CA GLY A 41 -3.30 -11.14 13.64
C GLY A 41 -4.66 -10.45 13.66
N ASP A 42 -4.89 -9.47 12.78
CA ASP A 42 -6.21 -8.85 12.59
C ASP A 42 -7.17 -9.73 11.77
N ASN A 43 -8.45 -9.39 11.79
CA ASN A 43 -9.46 -10.01 10.94
C ASN A 43 -9.19 -9.66 9.47
N LEU A 44 -8.98 -10.70 8.63
CA LEU A 44 -8.67 -10.53 7.22
C LEU A 44 -9.77 -9.79 6.43
N GLN A 45 -11.04 -9.91 6.80
CA GLN A 45 -12.13 -9.17 6.18
C GLN A 45 -12.06 -7.68 6.51
N HIS A 46 -11.63 -7.32 7.73
CA HIS A 46 -11.37 -5.93 8.08
C HIS A 46 -10.19 -5.37 7.29
N VAL A 47 -9.10 -6.13 7.18
CA VAL A 47 -7.91 -5.75 6.39
C VAL A 47 -8.27 -5.53 4.92
N GLU A 48 -9.08 -6.40 4.33
CA GLU A 48 -9.56 -6.26 2.95
C GLU A 48 -10.42 -5.00 2.76
N GLU A 49 -11.36 -4.73 3.66
CA GLU A 49 -12.17 -3.51 3.61
C GLU A 49 -11.31 -2.25 3.82
N ASN A 50 -10.33 -2.29 4.72
CA ASN A 50 -9.40 -1.19 4.94
C ASN A 50 -8.56 -0.89 3.70
N ARG A 51 -8.05 -1.94 3.03
CA ARG A 51 -7.34 -1.83 1.74
C ARG A 51 -8.24 -1.19 0.69
N ARG A 52 -9.47 -1.69 0.51
CA ARG A 52 -10.44 -1.11 -0.42
C ARG A 52 -10.69 0.38 -0.15
N ARG A 53 -10.88 0.77 1.11
CA ARG A 53 -11.06 2.18 1.51
C ARG A 53 -9.83 3.03 1.23
N MET A 54 -8.64 2.53 1.54
CA MET A 54 -7.38 3.24 1.30
C MET A 54 -7.17 3.48 -0.20
N PHE A 55 -7.40 2.46 -1.03
CA PHE A 55 -7.22 2.56 -2.48
C PHE A 55 -8.18 3.58 -3.10
N ALA A 56 -9.45 3.54 -2.67
CA ALA A 56 -10.45 4.52 -3.11
C ALA A 56 -10.09 5.95 -2.66
N ALA A 57 -9.66 6.13 -1.40
CA ALA A 57 -9.28 7.44 -0.88
C ALA A 57 -8.01 8.00 -1.55
N GLY A 58 -7.07 7.14 -1.95
CA GLY A 58 -5.83 7.51 -2.62
C GLY A 58 -5.95 7.66 -4.14
N GLY A 59 -7.10 7.30 -4.73
CA GLY A 59 -7.28 7.33 -6.19
C GLY A 59 -6.32 6.41 -6.93
N LEU A 60 -5.99 5.24 -6.35
CA LEU A 60 -4.99 4.34 -6.93
C LEU A 60 -5.46 3.79 -8.29
N PRO A 61 -4.57 3.76 -9.31
CA PRO A 61 -4.92 3.26 -10.64
C PRO A 61 -5.00 1.72 -10.72
N SER A 62 -4.40 1.02 -9.75
CA SER A 62 -4.39 -0.44 -9.66
C SER A 62 -4.15 -0.89 -8.21
N TYR A 63 -4.28 -2.20 -7.97
CA TYR A 63 -3.91 -2.78 -6.68
C TYR A 63 -2.39 -2.72 -6.46
N PRO A 64 -1.91 -2.31 -5.27
CA PRO A 64 -0.49 -2.32 -4.97
C PRO A 64 0.15 -3.71 -5.06
N VAL A 65 1.36 -3.79 -5.59
CA VAL A 65 2.21 -4.98 -5.56
C VAL A 65 2.86 -5.07 -4.18
N TRP A 66 2.16 -5.71 -3.24
CA TRP A 66 2.71 -6.01 -1.93
C TRP A 66 3.93 -6.93 -2.02
N LEU A 67 5.02 -6.50 -1.39
CA LEU A 67 6.23 -7.29 -1.19
C LEU A 67 6.09 -8.22 0.01
N GLU A 68 6.87 -9.29 -0.01
CA GLU A 68 7.22 -10.04 1.19
C GLU A 68 8.44 -9.35 1.83
N GLN A 69 8.16 -8.39 2.72
CA GLN A 69 9.19 -7.63 3.42
C GLN A 69 9.93 -8.52 4.42
N VAL A 70 11.25 -8.59 4.29
CA VAL A 70 12.12 -9.47 5.08
C VAL A 70 13.22 -8.69 5.80
N HIS A 71 13.11 -7.36 5.84
CA HIS A 71 14.08 -6.44 6.42
C HIS A 71 15.48 -6.57 5.80
N GLY A 72 15.53 -6.90 4.51
CA GLY A 72 16.72 -6.93 3.67
C GLY A 72 16.92 -5.62 2.91
N THR A 73 17.67 -5.71 1.80
CA THR A 73 18.01 -4.57 0.94
C THR A 73 17.69 -4.81 -0.54
N ASP A 74 17.03 -5.93 -0.85
CA ASP A 74 16.65 -6.30 -2.21
C ASP A 74 15.57 -5.35 -2.75
N VAL A 75 15.70 -4.96 -4.02
CA VAL A 75 14.76 -4.11 -4.75
C VAL A 75 14.06 -4.94 -5.82
N LEU A 76 12.72 -5.00 -5.79
CA LEU A 76 11.92 -5.60 -6.85
C LEU A 76 11.60 -4.57 -7.94
N THR A 77 12.03 -4.82 -9.17
CA THR A 77 11.59 -4.02 -10.33
C THR A 77 10.20 -4.47 -10.77
N LEU A 78 9.25 -3.54 -10.83
CA LEU A 78 7.87 -3.77 -11.23
C LEU A 78 7.68 -3.45 -12.72
N ASP A 79 7.89 -4.45 -13.57
CA ASP A 79 7.84 -4.36 -15.03
C ASP A 79 6.58 -5.00 -15.65
N GLY A 80 5.59 -5.36 -14.83
CA GLY A 80 4.28 -5.85 -15.26
C GLY A 80 4.21 -7.36 -15.47
N GLY A 81 5.27 -8.10 -15.16
CA GLY A 81 5.29 -9.56 -15.25
C GLY A 81 4.75 -10.29 -14.03
N PRO A 82 4.58 -11.62 -14.11
CA PRO A 82 4.55 -12.47 -12.93
C PRO A 82 5.92 -12.44 -12.26
N TYR A 83 5.97 -12.08 -10.98
CA TYR A 83 7.21 -12.05 -10.21
C TYR A 83 7.51 -13.44 -9.64
N PRO A 84 8.67 -14.08 -9.94
CA PRO A 84 9.03 -15.38 -9.37
C PRO A 84 9.12 -15.36 -7.83
N SER A 85 9.51 -14.22 -7.27
CA SER A 85 9.48 -13.92 -5.85
C SER A 85 9.16 -12.44 -5.66
N LYS A 86 8.44 -12.14 -4.57
CA LYS A 86 8.21 -10.77 -4.11
C LYS A 86 8.98 -10.46 -2.82
N ARG A 87 9.95 -11.30 -2.45
CA ARG A 87 10.84 -11.12 -1.30
C ARG A 87 11.79 -9.95 -1.58
N ALA A 88 11.47 -8.79 -1.01
CA ALA A 88 12.18 -7.54 -1.16
C ALA A 88 11.67 -6.51 -0.14
N ASP A 89 12.43 -5.44 0.07
CA ASP A 89 12.07 -4.36 1.00
C ASP A 89 11.93 -3.01 0.30
N ALA A 90 12.17 -2.98 -1.01
CA ALA A 90 11.91 -1.84 -1.87
C ALA A 90 11.35 -2.30 -3.22
N SER A 91 10.61 -1.41 -3.88
CA SER A 91 10.17 -1.58 -5.26
C SER A 91 10.56 -0.39 -6.11
N TYR A 92 10.76 -0.64 -7.41
CA TYR A 92 11.01 0.39 -8.42
C TYR A 92 10.07 0.19 -9.60
N SER A 93 9.48 1.27 -10.11
CA SER A 93 8.67 1.21 -11.33
C SER A 93 9.00 2.35 -12.28
N ARG A 94 8.90 2.03 -13.57
CA ARG A 94 8.90 2.98 -14.70
C ARG A 94 7.66 2.79 -15.58
N THR A 95 6.65 2.09 -15.07
CA THR A 95 5.44 1.70 -15.79
C THR A 95 4.26 2.52 -15.25
N PRO A 96 3.59 3.34 -16.08
CA PRO A 96 2.42 4.09 -15.65
C PRO A 96 1.33 3.17 -15.08
N GLY A 97 0.74 3.57 -13.96
CA GLY A 97 -0.36 2.84 -13.32
C GLY A 97 0.05 1.67 -12.42
N THR A 98 1.34 1.32 -12.35
CA THR A 98 1.85 0.32 -11.41
C THR A 98 2.09 0.95 -10.04
N VAL A 99 1.51 0.34 -8.99
CA VAL A 99 1.66 0.74 -7.58
C VAL A 99 2.33 -0.38 -6.80
#